data_AF-A0A938SU75-F1
#
_entry.id   AF-A0A938SU75-F1
#
_cell.length_a   1.000
_cell.length_b   1.000
_cell.length_c   1.000
_cell.angle_alpha   90.00
_cell.angle_beta   90.00
_cell.angle_gamma   90.00
#
_symmetry.space_group_name_H-M   'P 1'
#
loop_
_entity.id
_entity.type
_entity.pdbx_description
1 polymer ?
#
loop_
_entity_poly.entity_id
_entity_poly.type
_entity_poly.pdbx_seq_one_letter_code
_entity_poly.pdbx_strand_id
1 'polypeptide(L)'
;MGEGTKDALRIEFDGSLKLEFHASKVTSDAGLLAHRELDDALDLTASAAGLLHDRRTGTNTRHTMTALLRQSVYSRLAGCEDTNDAERLCVDPAMRQVVGGRAREAHAASPAAPP
;
A
#
# COMPACT_ATOMS: atom_id res chain seq x y z
N MET A 1 -38.74 7.41 -14.40
CA MET A 1 -38.14 6.69 -13.27
C MET A 1 -36.70 6.42 -13.66
N GLY A 2 -35.74 6.99 -12.92
CA GLY A 2 -34.39 7.29 -13.40
C GLY A 2 -33.51 6.07 -13.66
N GLU A 3 -33.04 5.95 -14.89
CA GLU A 3 -31.88 5.15 -15.24
C GLU A 3 -30.65 6.01 -14.91
N GLY A 4 -30.17 5.91 -13.67
CA GLY A 4 -28.90 6.51 -13.30
C GLY A 4 -27.81 5.78 -14.05
N THR A 5 -27.19 6.45 -15.03
CA THR A 5 -25.97 5.98 -15.69
C THR A 5 -24.96 5.69 -14.59
N LYS A 6 -24.80 4.42 -14.22
CA LYS A 6 -23.71 3.99 -13.35
C LYS A 6 -22.46 4.14 -14.19
N ASP A 7 -21.74 5.24 -14.01
CA ASP A 7 -20.35 5.29 -14.44
C ASP A 7 -19.68 4.05 -13.84
N ALA A 8 -19.28 3.12 -14.72
CA ALA A 8 -18.58 1.92 -14.28
C ALA A 8 -17.30 2.37 -13.59
N LEU A 9 -17.00 1.80 -12.41
CA LEU A 9 -15.78 2.08 -11.69
C LEU A 9 -14.58 1.91 -12.64
N ARG A 10 -13.88 3.00 -12.92
CA ARG A 10 -12.67 2.97 -13.76
C ARG A 10 -11.48 2.71 -12.87
N ILE A 11 -10.80 1.60 -13.13
CA ILE A 11 -9.51 1.27 -12.55
C ILE A 11 -8.45 1.79 -13.52
N GLU A 12 -7.62 2.72 -13.05
CA GLU A 12 -6.52 3.29 -13.83
C GLU A 12 -5.19 2.74 -13.32
N PHE A 13 -4.69 1.68 -13.96
CA PHE A 13 -3.39 1.13 -13.60
C PHE A 13 -2.26 2.16 -13.77
N ASP A 14 -1.35 2.20 -12.80
CA ASP A 14 -0.14 3.04 -12.87
C ASP A 14 0.76 2.62 -14.05
N GLY A 15 0.67 3.34 -15.17
CA GLY A 15 1.44 3.08 -16.38
C GLY A 15 2.95 3.30 -16.24
N SER A 16 3.43 3.83 -15.11
CA SER A 16 4.87 3.89 -14.81
C SER A 16 5.42 2.55 -14.29
N LEU A 17 4.55 1.62 -13.88
CA LEU A 17 4.96 0.29 -13.43
C LEU A 17 5.45 -0.57 -14.59
N LYS A 18 6.64 -1.12 -14.40
CA LYS A 18 7.26 -2.08 -15.33
C LYS A 18 7.47 -3.40 -14.61
N LEU A 19 7.03 -4.49 -15.25
CA LEU A 19 7.33 -5.84 -14.79
C LEU A 19 8.58 -6.32 -15.50
N GLU A 20 9.64 -6.54 -14.73
CA GLU A 20 10.93 -7.03 -15.22
C GLU A 20 11.36 -8.22 -14.37
N PHE A 21 11.92 -9.24 -15.03
CA PHE A 21 12.45 -10.39 -14.32
C PHE A 21 13.87 -10.11 -13.84
N HIS A 22 14.00 -9.81 -12.55
CA HIS A 22 15.28 -9.67 -11.86
C HIS A 22 15.40 -10.76 -10.80
N ALA A 23 16.36 -11.67 -10.93
CA ALA A 23 16.50 -12.83 -10.03
C ALA A 23 16.60 -12.48 -8.53
N SER A 24 16.99 -11.25 -8.19
CA SER A 24 17.14 -10.75 -6.81
C SER A 24 15.98 -9.87 -6.29
N LYS A 25 15.01 -9.50 -7.15
CA LYS A 25 13.88 -8.62 -6.79
C LYS A 25 12.57 -9.22 -7.29
N VAL A 26 12.19 -10.34 -6.68
CA VAL A 26 10.96 -11.08 -6.99
C VAL A 26 9.98 -10.94 -5.83
N THR A 27 8.69 -10.86 -6.14
CA THR A 27 7.60 -10.83 -5.17
C THR A 27 6.54 -11.88 -5.53
N SER A 28 6.00 -12.56 -4.52
CA SER A 28 4.81 -13.42 -4.65
C SER A 28 3.51 -12.63 -4.61
N ASP A 29 3.55 -11.37 -4.18
CA ASP A 29 2.38 -10.60 -3.76
C ASP A 29 1.99 -9.55 -4.82
N ALA A 30 2.38 -9.77 -6.08
CA ALA A 30 2.08 -8.85 -7.19
C ALA A 30 0.57 -8.60 -7.38
N GLY A 31 -0.28 -9.53 -6.95
CA GLY A 31 -1.74 -9.38 -6.97
C GLY A 31 -2.25 -8.19 -6.13
N LEU A 32 -1.47 -7.73 -5.14
CA LEU A 32 -1.80 -6.55 -4.34
C LEU A 32 -1.91 -5.28 -5.19
N LEU A 33 -1.25 -5.21 -6.36
CA LEU A 33 -1.36 -4.07 -7.27
C LEU A 33 -2.80 -3.86 -7.72
N ALA A 34 -3.53 -4.93 -8.05
CA ALA A 34 -4.95 -4.83 -8.43
C ALA A 34 -5.81 -4.35 -7.25
N HIS A 35 -5.50 -4.75 -6.02
CA HIS A 35 -6.19 -4.26 -4.83
C HIS A 35 -5.93 -2.77 -4.61
N ARG A 36 -4.69 -2.32 -4.85
CA ARG A 36 -4.34 -0.91 -4.78
C ARG A 36 -5.10 -0.07 -5.79
N GLU A 37 -5.24 -0.53 -7.02
CA GLU A 37 -6.01 0.24 -8.00
C GLU A 37 -7.50 0.32 -7.66
N LEU A 38 -8.06 -0.74 -7.08
CA LEU A 38 -9.42 -0.72 -6.57
C LEU A 38 -9.58 0.23 -5.37
N ASP A 39 -8.63 0.20 -4.44
CA ASP A 39 -8.55 1.11 -3.30
C ASP A 39 -8.42 2.57 -3.74
N ASP A 40 -7.56 2.87 -4.73
CA ASP A 40 -7.37 4.20 -5.30
C ASP A 40 -8.65 4.67 -6.04
N ALA A 41 -9.28 3.80 -6.84
CA ALA A 41 -10.52 4.14 -7.56
C ALA A 41 -11.73 4.40 -6.64
N LEU A 42 -11.73 3.80 -5.44
CA LEU A 42 -12.78 3.95 -4.43
C LEU A 42 -12.39 4.90 -3.28
N ASP A 43 -11.17 5.42 -3.29
CA ASP A 43 -10.58 6.27 -2.25
C ASP A 43 -10.62 5.67 -0.82
N LEU A 44 -10.62 4.33 -0.66
CA LEU A 44 -10.97 3.69 0.61
C LEU A 44 -9.97 4.02 1.73
N THR A 45 -8.69 3.76 1.51
CA THR A 45 -7.67 3.96 2.54
C THR A 45 -7.31 5.42 2.75
N ALA A 46 -7.42 6.27 1.72
CA ALA A 46 -7.16 7.69 1.85
C ALA A 46 -8.28 8.39 2.65
N SER A 47 -9.55 8.13 2.32
CA SER A 47 -10.68 8.60 3.11
C SER A 47 -10.64 8.08 4.55
N ALA A 48 -10.38 6.77 4.76
CA ALA A 48 -10.29 6.20 6.09
C ALA A 48 -9.14 6.80 6.91
N ALA A 49 -7.97 7.04 6.29
CA ALA A 49 -6.84 7.66 6.96
C ALA A 49 -7.13 9.13 7.35
N GLY A 50 -7.92 9.86 6.58
CA GLY A 50 -8.36 11.22 6.91
C GLY A 50 -9.22 11.30 8.17
N LEU A 51 -9.85 10.20 8.58
CA LEU A 51 -10.62 10.10 9.82
C LEU A 51 -9.76 9.74 11.03
N LEU A 52 -8.51 9.30 10.83
CA LEU A 52 -7.61 8.92 11.90
C LEU A 52 -6.86 10.14 12.44
N HIS A 53 -6.91 10.33 13.76
CA HIS A 53 -6.13 11.37 14.41
C HIS A 53 -4.70 10.88 14.64
N ASP A 54 -3.73 11.46 13.91
CA ASP A 54 -2.32 11.12 14.07
C ASP A 54 -1.75 11.73 15.36
N ARG A 55 -1.53 10.88 16.37
CA ARG A 55 -0.94 11.27 17.66
C ARG A 55 0.59 11.16 17.67
N ARG A 56 1.20 10.70 16.57
CA ARG A 56 2.65 10.51 16.51
C ARG A 56 3.34 11.86 16.39
N THR A 57 4.52 11.96 16.99
CA THR A 57 5.34 13.16 16.98
C THR A 57 6.79 12.83 16.61
N GLY A 58 7.57 13.85 16.24
CA GLY A 58 8.98 13.70 15.91
C GLY A 58 9.22 12.75 14.74
N THR A 59 10.21 11.86 14.87
CA THR A 59 10.66 10.93 13.82
C THR A 59 9.70 9.78 13.56
N ASN A 60 8.62 9.63 14.34
CA ASN A 60 7.61 8.58 14.15
C ASN A 60 6.60 8.91 13.03
N THR A 61 6.73 10.07 12.39
CA THR A 61 5.87 10.56 11.29
C THR A 61 6.43 10.29 9.89
N ARG A 62 7.47 9.45 9.77
CA ARG A 62 8.14 9.09 8.51
C ARG A 62 7.18 8.55 7.43
N HIS A 63 6.14 7.85 7.84
CA HIS A 63 5.06 7.35 6.98
C HIS A 63 3.76 8.06 7.30
N THR A 64 3.03 8.48 6.26
CA THR A 64 1.69 9.05 6.39
C THR A 64 0.72 8.04 7.00
N MET A 65 -0.39 8.52 7.57
CA MET A 65 -1.44 7.63 8.08
C MET A 65 -1.99 6.72 6.98
N THR A 66 -2.16 7.22 5.76
CA THR A 66 -2.56 6.42 4.60
C THR A 66 -1.56 5.30 4.30
N ALA A 67 -0.25 5.60 4.31
CA ALA A 67 0.79 4.60 4.06
C ALA A 67 0.78 3.50 5.15
N LEU A 68 0.63 3.87 6.42
CA LEU A 68 0.51 2.90 7.52
C LEU A 68 -0.75 2.05 7.40
N LEU A 69 -1.88 2.67 7.05
CA LEU A 69 -3.14 1.96 6.88
C LEU A 69 -3.06 0.98 5.71
N ARG A 70 -2.49 1.40 4.58
CA ARG A 70 -2.22 0.54 3.42
C ARG A 70 -1.31 -0.62 3.79
N GLN A 71 -0.20 -0.38 4.50
CA GLN A 71 0.66 -1.47 4.99
C GLN A 71 -0.15 -2.47 5.81
N SER A 72 -0.95 -2.01 6.77
CA SER A 72 -1.74 -2.88 7.65
C SER A 72 -2.77 -3.71 6.89
N VAL A 73 -3.46 -3.12 5.91
CA VAL A 73 -4.49 -3.78 5.11
C VAL A 73 -3.85 -4.75 4.12
N TYR A 74 -2.84 -4.31 3.36
CA TYR A 74 -2.21 -5.14 2.34
C TYR A 74 -1.36 -6.27 2.92
N SER A 75 -0.76 -6.10 4.11
CA SER A 75 -0.08 -7.22 4.78
C SER A 75 -1.06 -8.35 5.10
N ARG A 76 -2.27 -8.02 5.58
CA ARG A 76 -3.32 -9.03 5.82
C ARG A 76 -3.80 -9.67 4.52
N LEU A 77 -3.96 -8.91 3.44
CA LEU A 77 -4.30 -9.47 2.13
C LEU A 77 -3.20 -10.38 1.57
N ALA A 78 -1.94 -10.15 1.94
CA ALA A 78 -0.81 -11.03 1.64
C ALA A 78 -0.68 -12.24 2.59
N GLY A 79 -1.64 -12.44 3.51
CA GLY A 79 -1.59 -13.52 4.51
C GLY A 79 -0.62 -13.28 5.68
N CYS A 80 -0.11 -12.05 5.82
CA CYS A 80 0.84 -11.64 6.84
C CYS A 80 0.12 -10.82 7.93
N GLU A 81 -0.62 -11.50 8.80
CA GLU A 81 -1.57 -10.85 9.73
C GLU A 81 -0.95 -10.44 11.08
N ASP A 82 0.07 -11.16 11.53
CA ASP A 82 0.65 -11.08 12.88
C ASP A 82 1.86 -10.14 12.97
N THR A 83 2.13 -9.37 11.92
CA THR A 83 3.21 -8.37 11.81
C THR A 83 4.65 -8.88 11.90
N ASN A 84 4.88 -10.19 12.08
CA ASN A 84 6.23 -10.76 12.15
C ASN A 84 6.98 -10.67 10.80
N ASP A 85 6.23 -10.64 9.71
CA ASP A 85 6.73 -10.54 8.35
C ASP A 85 7.01 -9.09 7.91
N ALA A 86 6.76 -8.10 8.77
CA ALA A 86 6.90 -6.69 8.42
C ALA A 86 8.33 -6.31 7.98
N GLU A 87 9.37 -6.97 8.51
CA GLU A 87 10.75 -6.77 8.06
C GLU A 87 10.98 -7.31 6.64
N ARG A 88 10.38 -8.45 6.29
CA ARG A 88 10.42 -8.99 4.92
C ARG A 88 9.62 -8.09 3.97
N LEU A 89 8.42 -7.70 4.39
CA LEU A 89 7.49 -6.91 3.59
C LEU A 89 7.97 -5.49 3.36
N CYS A 90 8.78 -4.91 4.24
CA CYS A 90 9.23 -3.52 4.08
C CYS A 90 10.17 -3.34 2.87
N VAL A 91 10.83 -4.41 2.41
CA VAL A 91 11.68 -4.42 1.21
C VAL A 91 10.98 -5.02 -0.01
N ASP A 92 9.85 -5.70 0.17
CA ASP A 92 9.10 -6.32 -0.92
C ASP A 92 8.67 -5.26 -1.96
N PRO A 93 8.96 -5.46 -3.25
CA PRO A 93 8.69 -4.45 -4.27
C PRO A 93 7.18 -4.20 -4.50
N ALA A 94 6.31 -5.22 -4.38
CA ALA A 94 4.86 -5.02 -4.47
C ALA A 94 4.35 -4.26 -3.26
N MET A 95 4.76 -4.65 -2.04
CA MET A 95 4.37 -3.99 -0.80
C MET A 95 4.76 -2.50 -0.81
N ARG A 96 5.99 -2.19 -1.20
CA ARG A 96 6.49 -0.82 -1.35
C ARG A 96 5.65 -0.01 -2.33
N GLN A 97 5.24 -0.63 -3.44
CA GLN A 97 4.38 0.03 -4.41
C GLN A 97 2.97 0.26 -3.86
N VAL A 98 2.34 -0.70 -3.20
CA VAL A 98 0.96 -0.54 -2.70
C VAL A 98 0.87 0.40 -1.51
N VAL A 99 1.90 0.46 -0.67
CA VAL A 99 2.00 1.44 0.43
C VAL A 99 2.18 2.85 -0.11
N GLY A 100 2.97 3.03 -1.16
CA GLY A 100 3.13 4.31 -1.84
C GLY A 100 3.95 5.34 -1.06
N GLY A 101 3.92 6.59 -1.54
CA GLY A 101 4.71 7.69 -0.98
C GLY A 101 6.20 7.35 -0.91
N ARG A 102 6.82 7.60 0.25
CA ARG A 102 8.24 7.31 0.49
C ARG A 102 8.61 5.83 0.34
N ALA A 103 7.66 4.91 0.56
CA ALA A 103 7.93 3.48 0.48
C ALA A 103 8.28 3.03 -0.95
N ARG A 104 7.89 3.78 -1.99
CA ARG A 104 8.27 3.48 -3.38
C ARG A 104 9.77 3.49 -3.61
N GLU A 105 10.48 4.38 -2.90
CA GLU A 105 11.91 4.61 -3.06
C GLU A 105 12.74 4.07 -1.88
N ALA A 106 12.12 3.87 -0.72
CA ALA A 106 12.75 3.40 0.51
C ALA A 106 12.08 2.13 1.02
N HIS A 107 12.12 1.88 2.34
CA HIS A 107 11.37 0.78 2.95
C HIS A 107 9.91 1.18 3.21
N ALA A 108 9.02 0.20 3.16
CA ALA A 108 7.69 0.30 3.75
C ALA A 108 7.78 0.30 5.29
N ALA A 109 6.64 0.35 5.97
CA ALA A 109 6.66 0.43 7.43
C ALA A 109 7.11 -0.91 8.05
N SER A 110 8.01 -0.83 9.03
CA SER A 110 8.53 -1.96 9.80
C SER A 110 8.50 -1.61 11.30
N PRO A 111 8.32 -2.60 12.20
CA PRO A 111 8.40 -2.40 13.65
C PRO A 111 9.82 -2.06 14.13
N ALA A 112 10.86 -2.42 13.37
CA ALA A 112 12.24 -2.09 13.71
C ALA A 112 12.60 -0.69 13.20
N ALA A 113 13.26 0.12 14.05
CA ALA A 113 13.89 1.34 13.57
C ALA A 113 14.99 0.98 12.56
N PRO A 114 15.06 1.62 11.37
CA PRO A 114 16.22 1.45 10.52
C PRO A 114 17.46 1.94 11.29
N PRO A 115 18.63 1.29 11.09
CA PRO A 115 19.88 1.73 11.69
C PRO A 115 20.21 3.19 11.35
#